data_AF-A0AAV7MLF9-F1
#
_entry.id   AF-A0AAV7MLF9-F1
#
_cell.length_a   1.000
_cell.length_b   1.000
_cell.length_c   1.000
_cell.angle_alpha   90.00
_cell.angle_beta   90.00
_cell.angle_gamma   90.00
#
_symmetry.space_group_name_H-M   'P 1'
#
loop_
_entity.id
_entity.type
_entity.pdbx_description
1 polymer ?
#
loop_
_entity_poly.entity_id
_entity_poly.type
_entity_poly.pdbx_seq_one_letter_code
_entity_poly.pdbx_strand_id
1 'polypeptide(L)'
;MAKDKCVYKAGDKAGKLLAWLGSKEREGLFVREIGQDSGNRVTGSNKVAEDFADYMQAFYNARPLAPESKVLDFIKDCPVKHLQSEQMEELEADITVEEMVLAMGQIQAGKVAGPNWLPIGFFH
;
A
#
# COMPACT_ATOMS: atom_id res chain seq x y z
N MET A 1 32.96 -7.84 -6.51
CA MET A 1 32.91 -6.85 -7.62
C MET A 1 31.49 -6.85 -8.20
N ALA A 2 30.68 -5.85 -7.88
CA ALA A 2 29.35 -5.71 -8.49
C ALA A 2 29.53 -5.15 -9.90
N LYS A 3 29.11 -5.90 -10.93
CA LYS A 3 29.05 -5.38 -12.29
C LYS A 3 27.86 -4.42 -12.36
N ASP A 4 28.12 -3.13 -12.53
CA ASP A 4 27.09 -2.19 -12.97
C ASP A 4 26.57 -2.66 -14.34
N LYS A 5 25.40 -3.30 -14.34
CA LYS A 5 24.68 -3.61 -15.57
C LYS A 5 24.18 -2.27 -16.12
N CYS A 6 24.90 -1.73 -17.10
CA CYS A 6 24.41 -0.63 -17.93
C CYS A 6 23.15 -1.12 -18.66
N VAL A 7 21.97 -0.78 -18.12
CA VAL A 7 20.65 -1.25 -18.58
C VAL A 7 20.23 -0.58 -19.89
N TYR A 8 20.83 0.56 -20.22
CA TYR A 8 20.49 1.37 -21.38
C TYR A 8 21.74 2.00 -22.00
N LYS A 9 21.95 1.77 -23.30
CA LYS A 9 22.96 2.46 -24.11
C LYS A 9 22.27 3.33 -25.16
N ALA A 10 22.85 4.47 -25.50
CA ALA A 10 22.34 5.33 -26.57
C ALA A 10 22.21 4.51 -27.87
N GLY A 11 20.97 4.39 -28.38
CA GLY A 11 20.61 3.54 -29.52
C GLY A 11 19.73 2.33 -29.20
N ASP A 12 19.55 1.97 -27.92
CA ASP A 12 18.60 0.92 -27.52
C ASP A 12 17.15 1.40 -27.69
N LYS A 13 16.30 0.52 -28.25
CA LYS A 13 14.86 0.79 -28.44
C LYS A 13 14.18 1.07 -27.09
N ALA A 14 13.38 2.13 -27.02
CA ALA A 14 12.63 2.52 -25.81
C ALA A 14 11.80 1.37 -25.20
N GLY A 15 11.28 0.45 -26.03
CA GLY A 15 10.55 -0.73 -25.58
C GLY A 15 11.35 -1.68 -24.68
N LYS A 16 12.68 -1.75 -24.80
CA LYS A 16 13.54 -2.59 -23.95
C LYS A 16 13.66 -2.01 -22.53
N LEU A 17 13.77 -0.69 -22.42
CA LEU A 17 13.78 0.01 -21.14
C LEU A 17 12.43 -0.12 -20.44
N LEU A 18 11.32 0.07 -21.18
CA LEU A 18 9.96 -0.11 -20.64
C LEU A 18 9.69 -1.55 -20.18
N ALA A 19 10.10 -2.55 -20.96
CA ALA A 19 9.96 -3.95 -20.56
C ALA A 19 10.78 -4.30 -19.31
N TRP A 20 11.96 -3.69 -19.14
CA TRP A 20 12.78 -3.85 -17.95
C TRP A 20 12.16 -3.17 -16.72
N LEU A 21 11.69 -1.92 -16.86
CA LEU A 21 10.99 -1.19 -15.80
C LEU A 21 9.73 -1.93 -15.34
N GLY A 22 8.90 -2.38 -16.27
CA GLY A 22 7.69 -3.16 -15.96
C GLY A 22 8.01 -4.55 -15.38
N SER A 23 9.16 -5.14 -15.72
CA SER A 23 9.61 -6.36 -15.04
C SER A 23 10.07 -6.08 -13.61
N LYS A 24 10.78 -4.97 -13.37
CA LYS A 24 11.24 -4.53 -12.05
C LYS A 24 10.11 -4.15 -11.10
N GLU A 25 9.10 -3.48 -11.62
CA GLU A 25 7.90 -3.12 -10.87
C GLU A 25 7.14 -4.38 -10.43
N ARG A 26 6.87 -5.31 -11.36
CA ARG A 26 6.25 -6.61 -11.03
C ARG A 26 7.06 -7.41 -10.02
N GLU A 27 8.37 -7.37 -10.17
CA GLU A 27 9.34 -7.99 -9.27
C GLU A 27 9.28 -7.48 -7.80
N GLY A 28 8.78 -6.27 -7.56
CA GLY A 28 8.59 -5.68 -6.23
C GLY A 28 7.23 -5.95 -5.61
N LEU A 29 6.25 -6.42 -6.39
CA LEU A 29 4.90 -6.73 -5.92
C LEU A 29 4.80 -8.10 -5.24
N PHE A 30 5.81 -8.96 -5.38
CA PHE A 30 5.80 -10.33 -4.84
C PHE A 30 6.80 -10.50 -3.71
N VAL A 31 6.35 -11.13 -2.62
CA VAL A 31 7.22 -11.63 -1.56
C VAL A 31 8.04 -12.79 -2.12
N ARG A 32 9.36 -12.61 -2.22
CA ARG A 32 10.27 -13.62 -2.80
C ARG A 32 10.79 -14.62 -1.78
N GLU A 33 10.86 -14.19 -0.53
CA GLU A 33 11.50 -14.90 0.55
C GLU A 33 10.86 -14.51 1.89
N ILE A 34 10.65 -15.51 2.76
CA ILE A 34 10.26 -15.32 4.15
C ILE A 34 11.32 -15.99 5.03
N GLY A 35 11.67 -15.33 6.14
CA GLY A 35 12.52 -15.90 7.18
C GLY A 35 11.69 -16.59 8.24
N GLN A 36 12.06 -17.82 8.60
CA GLN A 36 11.45 -18.57 9.68
C GLN A 36 12.23 -18.34 10.99
N ASP A 37 11.56 -18.54 12.14
CA ASP A 37 12.16 -18.42 13.47
C ASP A 37 13.35 -19.38 13.70
N SER A 38 13.41 -20.47 12.92
CA SER A 38 14.54 -21.41 12.90
C SER A 38 15.82 -20.84 12.27
N GLY A 39 15.77 -19.62 11.73
CA GLY A 39 16.86 -18.99 10.97
C GLY A 39 16.91 -19.40 9.49
N ASN A 40 16.00 -20.29 9.06
CA ASN A 40 15.88 -20.73 7.68
C ASN A 40 15.17 -19.70 6.81
N ARG A 41 15.47 -19.75 5.51
CA ARG A 41 14.90 -18.86 4.49
C ARG A 41 14.10 -19.69 3.49
N VAL A 42 12.81 -19.40 3.37
CA VAL A 42 11.91 -20.07 2.43
C VAL A 42 11.85 -19.25 1.16
N THR A 43 12.21 -19.87 0.04
CA THR A 43 12.16 -19.25 -1.29
C THR A 43 11.22 -20.00 -2.21
N GLY A 44 10.48 -19.27 -3.05
CA GLY A 44 9.56 -19.82 -4.05
C GLY A 44 8.10 -19.51 -3.69
N SER A 45 7.34 -19.03 -4.68
CA SER A 45 6.00 -18.44 -4.48
C SER A 45 5.05 -19.33 -3.68
N ASN A 46 4.98 -20.62 -3.99
CA ASN A 46 4.03 -21.53 -3.36
C ASN A 46 4.42 -21.82 -1.90
N LYS A 47 5.71 -22.06 -1.66
CA LYS A 47 6.21 -22.33 -0.30
C LYS A 47 6.11 -21.11 0.61
N VAL A 48 6.39 -19.93 0.06
CA VAL A 48 6.20 -18.65 0.75
C VAL A 48 4.73 -18.44 1.12
N ALA A 49 3.81 -18.75 0.21
CA ALA A 49 2.38 -18.63 0.49
C ALA A 49 1.90 -19.63 1.56
N GLU A 50 2.34 -20.89 1.49
CA GLU A 50 2.04 -21.93 2.47
C GLU A 50 2.58 -21.56 3.86
N ASP A 51 3.87 -21.20 3.95
CA ASP A 51 4.51 -20.82 5.22
C ASP A 51 3.85 -19.59 5.85
N PHE A 52 3.46 -18.61 5.01
CA PHE A 52 2.72 -17.44 5.46
C PHE A 52 1.31 -17.80 5.97
N ALA A 53 0.60 -18.68 5.26
CA ALA A 53 -0.72 -19.14 5.66
C ALA A 53 -0.67 -19.89 7.00
N ASP A 54 0.28 -20.79 7.16
CA ASP A 54 0.50 -21.55 8.39
C ASP A 54 0.82 -20.62 9.57
N TYR A 55 1.69 -19.62 9.36
CA TYR A 55 2.00 -18.62 10.37
C TYR A 55 0.76 -17.83 10.79
N MET A 56 -0.01 -17.32 9.83
CA MET A 56 -1.22 -16.54 10.13
C MET A 56 -2.28 -17.39 10.83
N GLN A 57 -2.44 -18.64 10.41
CA GLN A 57 -3.35 -19.57 11.07
C GLN A 57 -2.91 -19.83 12.51
N ALA A 58 -1.61 -20.03 12.76
CA ALA A 58 -1.09 -20.18 14.12
C ALA A 58 -1.31 -18.90 14.94
N PHE A 59 -1.10 -17.73 14.36
CA PHE A 59 -1.29 -16.44 15.01
C PHE A 59 -2.73 -16.21 15.46
N TYR A 60 -3.72 -16.46 14.59
CA TYR A 60 -5.13 -16.27 14.93
C TYR A 60 -5.68 -17.33 15.90
N ASN A 61 -5.10 -18.53 15.90
CA ASN A 61 -5.47 -19.58 16.84
C ASN A 61 -4.66 -19.53 18.15
N ALA A 62 -3.66 -18.66 18.24
CA ALA A 62 -2.85 -18.52 19.43
C ALA A 62 -3.69 -18.00 20.59
N ARG A 63 -3.50 -18.61 21.77
CA ARG A 63 -4.13 -18.11 22.98
C ARG A 63 -3.53 -16.73 23.33
N PRO A 64 -4.34 -15.73 23.68
CA PRO A 64 -3.84 -14.42 24.08
C PRO A 64 -2.81 -14.55 25.21
N LEU A 65 -1.64 -13.94 25.02
CA LEU A 65 -0.57 -13.89 26.02
C LEU A 65 -0.97 -13.10 27.27
N ALA A 66 -1.90 -12.16 27.11
CA ALA A 66 -2.44 -11.34 28.17
C ALA A 66 -3.96 -11.57 28.32
N PRO A 67 -4.51 -11.48 29.55
CA PRO A 67 -5.94 -11.45 29.74
C PRO A 67 -6.54 -10.24 29.01
N GLU A 68 -7.75 -10.41 28.48
CA GLU A 68 -8.48 -9.40 27.71
C GLU A 68 -8.58 -8.07 28.46
N SER A 69 -8.77 -8.09 29.77
CA SER A 69 -8.81 -6.89 30.61
C SER A 69 -7.56 -6.01 30.46
N LYS A 70 -6.36 -6.60 30.46
CA LYS A 70 -5.10 -5.85 30.29
C LYS A 70 -4.95 -5.26 28.90
N VAL A 71 -5.46 -5.95 27.88
CA VAL A 71 -5.44 -5.45 26.50
C VAL A 71 -6.40 -4.28 26.36
N LEU A 72 -7.60 -4.37 26.95
CA LEU A 72 -8.59 -3.30 26.96
C LEU A 72 -8.10 -2.07 27.73
N ASP A 73 -7.44 -2.28 28.88
CA ASP A 73 -6.84 -1.19 29.64
C ASP A 73 -5.73 -0.50 28.83
N PHE A 74 -4.87 -1.26 28.16
CA PHE A 74 -3.86 -0.71 27.25
C PHE A 74 -4.48 0.08 26.08
N ILE A 75 -5.55 -0.42 25.46
CA ILE A 75 -6.24 0.28 24.36
C ILE A 75 -6.86 1.59 24.85
N LYS A 76 -7.44 1.59 26.06
CA LYS A 76 -8.01 2.80 26.67
C LYS A 76 -6.95 3.83 27.04
N ASP A 77 -5.81 3.38 27.54
CA ASP A 77 -4.69 4.24 27.91
C ASP A 77 -3.84 4.66 26.70
N CYS A 78 -4.06 4.04 25.54
CA CYS A 78 -3.42 4.45 24.30
C CYS A 78 -3.94 5.84 23.92
N PRO A 79 -3.07 6.85 23.75
CA PRO A 79 -3.47 8.20 23.39
C PRO A 79 -3.83 8.27 21.91
N VAL A 80 -4.87 7.54 21.52
CA VAL A 80 -5.50 7.69 20.21
C VAL A 80 -6.29 9.00 20.29
N LYS A 81 -6.00 9.93 19.37
CA LYS A 81 -6.83 11.13 19.26
C LYS A 81 -8.24 10.69 18.88
N HIS A 82 -9.16 10.74 19.84
CA HIS A 82 -10.58 10.58 19.54
C HIS A 82 -11.00 11.76 18.68
N LEU A 83 -11.53 11.44 17.49
CA LEU A 83 -12.17 12.43 16.64
C LEU A 83 -13.31 13.06 17.43
N GLN A 84 -13.41 14.39 17.40
CA GLN A 84 -14.57 15.07 17.95
C GLN A 84 -15.80 14.72 17.10
N SER A 85 -17.01 14.84 17.67
CA SER A 85 -18.26 14.53 16.96
C SER A 85 -18.35 15.27 15.63
N GLU A 86 -17.92 16.53 15.60
CA GLU A 86 -17.86 17.38 14.40
C GLU A 86 -16.94 16.80 13.32
N GLN A 87 -15.80 16.23 13.69
CA GLN A 87 -14.86 15.62 12.75
C GLN A 87 -15.36 14.27 12.23
N MET A 88 -16.14 13.55 13.03
CA MET A 88 -16.82 12.33 12.58
C MET A 88 -17.94 12.67 11.59
N GLU A 89 -18.75 13.68 11.90
CA GLU A 89 -19.81 14.16 11.01
C GLU A 89 -19.24 14.67 9.68
N GLU A 90 -18.09 15.36 9.71
CA GLU A 90 -17.37 15.78 8.49
C GLU A 90 -16.83 14.58 7.67
N LEU A 91 -16.37 13.51 8.33
CA LEU A 91 -15.92 12.28 7.65
C LEU A 91 -17.07 11.46 7.05
N GLU A 92 -18.25 11.51 7.65
CA GLU A 92 -19.46 10.83 7.16
C GLU A 92 -20.26 11.67 6.15
N ALA A 93 -19.91 12.95 5.98
CA ALA A 93 -20.55 13.84 5.02
C ALA A 93 -20.28 13.42 3.57
N ASP A 94 -21.26 13.68 2.69
CA ASP A 94 -21.09 13.48 1.26
C ASP A 94 -20.04 14.43 0.70
N ILE A 95 -19.13 13.90 -0.11
CA ILE A 95 -18.11 14.70 -0.80
C ILE A 95 -18.80 15.66 -1.77
N THR A 96 -18.58 16.96 -1.57
CA THR A 96 -19.15 18.00 -2.41
C THR A 96 -18.33 18.22 -3.68
N VAL A 97 -18.98 18.78 -4.71
CA VAL A 97 -18.30 19.10 -5.98
C VAL A 97 -17.23 20.17 -5.74
N GLU A 98 -17.50 21.14 -4.87
CA GLU A 98 -16.55 22.21 -4.51
C GLU A 98 -15.27 21.66 -3.88
N GLU A 99 -15.36 20.69 -2.98
CA GLU A 99 -14.21 20.02 -2.37
C GLU A 99 -13.39 19.26 -3.40
N MET A 100 -14.05 18.58 -4.34
CA MET A 100 -13.37 17.92 -5.45
C MET A 100 -12.60 18.94 -6.31
N VAL A 101 -13.23 20.07 -6.66
CA VAL A 101 -12.60 21.16 -7.44
C VAL A 101 -11.35 21.69 -6.73
N LEU A 102 -11.48 21.98 -5.43
CA LEU A 102 -10.39 22.50 -4.61
C LEU A 102 -9.24 21.50 -4.47
N ALA A 103 -9.55 20.24 -4.18
CA ALA A 103 -8.57 19.18 -4.07
C ALA A 103 -7.80 18.98 -5.39
N MET A 104 -8.51 18.99 -6.52
CA MET A 104 -7.89 18.89 -7.85
C MET A 104 -7.00 20.08 -8.18
N GLY A 105 -7.35 21.29 -7.74
CA GLY A 105 -6.51 22.48 -7.88
C GLY A 105 -5.20 22.42 -7.09
N GLN A 106 -5.14 21.60 -6.03
CA GLN A 106 -3.96 21.44 -5.18
C GLN A 106 -3.03 20.30 -5.62
N ILE A 107 -3.45 19.46 -6.57
CA ILE A 107 -2.59 18.41 -7.14
C ILE A 107 -1.51 19.10 -7.99
N GLN A 108 -0.23 18.91 -7.62
CA GLN A 108 0.93 19.55 -8.27
C GLN A 108 0.87 19.51 -9.81
N ALA A 109 1.08 20.68 -10.42
CA ALA A 109 1.09 20.92 -11.85
C ALA A 109 2.07 19.98 -12.57
N GLY A 110 1.51 18.96 -13.21
CA GLY A 110 2.27 17.89 -13.88
C GLY A 110 1.42 16.65 -14.17
N LYS A 111 0.30 16.48 -13.44
CA LYS A 111 -0.74 15.47 -13.71
C LYS A 111 -2.09 16.07 -14.15
N VAL A 112 -2.10 17.33 -14.56
CA VAL A 112 -3.31 18.02 -14.99
C VAL A 112 -3.50 17.76 -16.48
N ALA A 113 -4.39 16.82 -16.82
CA ALA A 113 -5.01 16.84 -18.14
C ALA A 113 -5.75 18.18 -18.28
N GLY A 114 -5.73 18.79 -19.46
CA GLY A 114 -6.21 20.16 -19.72
C GLY A 114 -7.67 20.43 -19.31
N PRO A 115 -8.26 21.57 -19.71
CA PRO A 115 -9.39 22.26 -19.06
C PRO A 115 -10.70 21.47 -18.78
N ASN A 116 -10.81 20.21 -19.19
CA ASN A 116 -11.93 19.29 -18.95
C ASN A 116 -11.54 18.18 -17.96
N TRP A 117 -11.27 18.53 -16.70
CA TRP A 117 -10.94 17.55 -15.65
C TRP A 117 -12.19 16.93 -14.99
N LEU A 118 -13.40 17.45 -15.24
CA LEU A 118 -14.66 16.87 -14.80
C LEU A 118 -15.24 15.93 -15.88
N PRO A 119 -15.56 14.66 -15.57
CA PRO A 119 -16.32 13.79 -16.45
C PRO A 119 -17.69 14.40 -16.80
N ILE A 120 -18.17 14.18 -18.02
CA ILE A 120 -19.43 14.74 -18.55
C ILE A 120 -20.66 14.45 -17.64
N GLY A 121 -20.63 13.37 -16.84
CA GLY A 121 -21.71 13.02 -15.91
C GLY A 121 -21.88 13.97 -14.71
N PHE A 122 -20.98 14.93 -14.48
CA PHE A 122 -21.13 15.95 -13.45
C PHE A 122 -21.93 17.18 -13.90
N PHE A 123 -22.29 17.28 -15.18
CA PHE A 123 -23.11 18.36 -15.72
C PHE A 123 -24.52 17.82 -16.01
N HIS A 124 -25.37 17.79 -15.00
CA HIS A 124 -26.80 17.50 -15.12
C HIS A 124 -27.63 18.60 -14.47
#